data_AF-A0A1Q2CQP9-F1
#
_entry.id   AF-A0A1Q2CQP9-F1
#
_cell.length_a   1.000
_cell.length_b   1.000
_cell.length_c   1.000
_cell.angle_alpha   90.00
_cell.angle_beta   90.00
_cell.angle_gamma   90.00
#
_symmetry.space_group_name_H-M   'P 1'
#
loop_
_entity.id
_entity.type
_entity.pdbx_description
1 polymer ?
#
loop_
_entity_poly.entity_id
_entity_poly.type
_entity_poly.pdbx_seq_one_letter_code
_entity_poly.pdbx_strand_id
1 'polypeptide(L)'
;MIELPDSPLLLGVMPMLAWEQAKDRYRTGGAPDEDQAVFQQAAGLYLEDGSLEPRWAEALGVAVTAKAGFVLVATMGDVVFLSTAHLAPDRTVVARSRAVSENGQLTKMEPVVEVTLAPADQTWDSLARVLPPALAAGPRVGERRPVARPDVTPPSGVGSTMESIAAWDGAPEELRRSAEAALSPDATLTLTWGGPGVEGPNTLMWFCRGEEIYRVDREHWDAVEPGDLAAELVVLAADLRG
;
A
#
# COMPACT_ATOMS: atom_id res chain seq x y z
N MET A 1 -14.54 7.40 -17.05
CA MET A 1 -13.58 6.35 -17.38
C MET A 1 -12.48 6.98 -18.23
N ILE A 2 -11.21 6.87 -17.81
CA ILE A 2 -10.07 7.37 -18.59
C ILE A 2 -9.48 6.14 -19.27
N GLU A 3 -9.67 6.03 -20.58
CA GLU A 3 -9.02 5.00 -21.38
C GLU A 3 -7.62 5.48 -21.75
N LEU A 4 -6.61 4.64 -21.50
CA LEU A 4 -5.27 4.79 -22.06
C LEU A 4 -5.18 3.79 -23.21
N PRO A 5 -5.34 4.21 -24.48
CA PRO A 5 -5.18 3.32 -25.62
C PRO A 5 -3.81 2.64 -25.55
N ASP A 6 -3.76 1.33 -25.83
CA ASP A 6 -2.55 0.49 -25.81
C ASP A 6 -1.88 0.27 -24.44
N SER A 7 -2.51 0.70 -23.35
CA SER A 7 -2.02 0.39 -22.01
C SER A 7 -2.46 -1.01 -21.57
N PRO A 8 -1.55 -1.87 -21.09
CA PRO A 8 -1.93 -3.13 -20.46
C PRO A 8 -2.60 -2.93 -19.08
N LEU A 9 -2.77 -1.67 -18.65
CA LEU A 9 -3.40 -1.29 -17.41
C LEU A 9 -4.91 -1.10 -17.62
N LEU A 10 -5.71 -1.91 -16.94
CA LEU A 10 -7.12 -1.60 -16.73
C LEU A 10 -7.24 -0.68 -15.52
N LEU A 11 -7.96 0.42 -15.67
CA LEU A 11 -8.20 1.42 -14.63
C LEU A 11 -9.67 1.80 -14.58
N GLY A 12 -10.27 1.80 -13.38
CA GLY A 12 -11.61 2.31 -13.18
C GLY A 12 -11.82 2.89 -11.78
N VAL A 13 -12.74 3.84 -11.68
CA VAL A 13 -13.23 4.39 -10.41
C VAL A 13 -14.68 3.98 -10.27
N MET A 14 -15.03 3.38 -9.15
CA MET A 14 -16.37 2.86 -8.90
C MET A 14 -16.75 3.03 -7.43
N PRO A 15 -18.04 2.94 -7.07
CA PRO A 15 -18.43 2.91 -5.67
C PRO A 15 -17.77 1.74 -4.93
N MET A 16 -17.20 2.02 -3.75
CA MET A 16 -16.49 1.00 -2.97
C MET A 16 -17.38 -0.19 -2.63
N LEU A 17 -18.63 0.07 -2.25
CA LEU A 17 -19.58 -0.98 -1.94
C LEU A 17 -19.89 -1.87 -3.15
N ALA A 18 -19.93 -1.32 -4.37
CA ALA A 18 -20.18 -2.09 -5.59
C ALA A 18 -19.01 -3.06 -5.87
N TRP A 19 -17.77 -2.59 -5.69
CA TRP A 19 -16.57 -3.43 -5.80
C TRP A 19 -16.56 -4.58 -4.78
N GLU A 20 -16.84 -4.28 -3.51
CA GLU A 20 -16.88 -5.30 -2.45
C GLU A 20 -17.97 -6.34 -2.68
N GLN A 21 -19.18 -5.91 -3.06
CA GLN A 21 -20.28 -6.81 -3.41
C GLN A 21 -19.97 -7.65 -4.65
N ALA A 22 -19.32 -7.08 -5.67
CA ALA A 22 -18.92 -7.83 -6.86
C ALA A 22 -17.86 -8.89 -6.54
N LYS A 23 -16.89 -8.60 -5.66
CA LYS A 23 -15.94 -9.60 -5.15
C LYS A 23 -16.65 -10.74 -4.43
N ASP A 24 -17.62 -10.42 -3.58
CA ASP A 24 -18.37 -11.43 -2.83
C ASP A 24 -19.24 -12.31 -3.75
N ARG A 25 -19.95 -11.69 -4.69
CA ARG A 25 -20.71 -12.37 -5.74
C ARG A 25 -19.82 -13.27 -6.59
N TYR A 26 -18.66 -12.78 -7.02
CA TYR A 26 -17.69 -13.56 -7.81
C TYR A 26 -17.17 -14.77 -7.03
N ARG A 27 -16.89 -14.59 -5.73
CA ARG A 27 -16.40 -15.66 -4.85
C ARG A 27 -17.44 -16.75 -4.60
N THR A 28 -18.68 -16.36 -4.35
CA THR A 28 -19.76 -17.27 -3.91
C THR A 28 -20.57 -17.83 -5.07
N GLY A 29 -20.54 -17.19 -6.24
CA GLY A 29 -21.47 -17.47 -7.34
C GLY A 29 -22.91 -17.07 -7.03
N GLY A 30 -23.14 -16.30 -5.94
CA GLY A 30 -24.48 -15.90 -5.50
C GLY A 30 -25.18 -14.97 -6.49
N ALA A 31 -26.51 -15.02 -6.52
CA ALA A 31 -27.30 -14.01 -7.22
C ALA A 31 -27.36 -12.73 -6.36
N PRO A 32 -27.19 -11.53 -6.94
CA PRO A 32 -27.43 -10.29 -6.23
C PRO A 32 -28.93 -10.13 -5.97
N ASP A 33 -29.30 -9.36 -4.95
CA ASP A 33 -30.64 -8.78 -4.89
C ASP A 33 -30.82 -7.68 -5.96
N GLU A 34 -32.05 -7.21 -6.14
CA GLU A 34 -32.38 -6.23 -7.20
C GLU A 34 -31.60 -4.92 -7.03
N ASP A 35 -31.48 -4.42 -5.80
CA ASP A 35 -30.76 -3.18 -5.48
C ASP A 35 -29.26 -3.32 -5.77
N GLN A 36 -28.66 -4.44 -5.37
CA GLN A 36 -27.26 -4.77 -5.67
C GLN A 36 -27.02 -4.89 -7.17
N ALA A 37 -27.93 -5.53 -7.91
CA ALA A 37 -27.80 -5.69 -9.36
C ALA A 37 -27.78 -4.33 -10.07
N VAL A 38 -28.75 -3.46 -9.76
CA VAL A 38 -28.83 -2.10 -10.30
C VAL A 38 -27.58 -1.30 -9.93
N PHE A 39 -27.12 -1.41 -8.69
CA PHE A 39 -25.95 -0.67 -8.23
C PHE A 39 -24.64 -1.13 -8.89
N GLN A 40 -24.45 -2.45 -9.05
CA GLN A 40 -23.30 -3.02 -9.74
C GLN A 40 -23.30 -2.71 -11.25
N GLN A 41 -24.47 -2.70 -11.88
CA GLN A 41 -24.64 -2.29 -13.27
C GLN A 41 -24.33 -0.80 -13.45
N ALA A 42 -24.82 0.06 -12.56
CA ALA A 42 -24.51 1.50 -12.57
C ALA A 42 -23.01 1.79 -12.35
N ALA A 43 -22.31 0.92 -11.61
CA ALA A 43 -20.87 0.96 -11.44
C ALA A 43 -20.08 0.46 -12.67
N GLY A 44 -20.77 -0.11 -13.68
CA GLY A 44 -20.14 -0.69 -14.88
C GLY A 44 -19.44 -2.03 -14.64
N LEU A 45 -19.71 -2.70 -13.52
CA LEU A 45 -19.14 -4.01 -13.20
C LEU A 45 -19.86 -5.14 -13.93
N TYR A 46 -21.17 -4.99 -14.12
CA TYR A 46 -22.02 -5.97 -14.81
C TYR A 46 -22.78 -5.28 -15.95
N LEU A 47 -23.04 -6.03 -17.01
CA LEU A 47 -23.84 -5.61 -18.15
C LEU A 47 -25.34 -5.73 -17.82
N GLU A 48 -26.19 -5.17 -18.68
CA GLU A 48 -27.66 -5.17 -18.48
C GLU A 48 -28.26 -6.58 -18.46
N ASP A 49 -27.62 -7.54 -19.14
CA ASP A 49 -28.01 -8.95 -19.13
C ASP A 49 -27.56 -9.70 -17.87
N GLY A 50 -26.94 -9.00 -16.91
CA GLY A 50 -26.45 -9.53 -15.65
C GLY A 50 -25.12 -10.27 -15.76
N SER A 51 -24.51 -10.34 -16.96
CA SER A 51 -23.17 -10.88 -17.14
C SER A 51 -22.10 -9.92 -16.61
N LEU A 52 -20.98 -10.49 -16.16
CA LEU A 52 -19.86 -9.69 -15.67
C LEU A 52 -19.15 -9.04 -16.84
N GLU A 53 -18.82 -7.75 -16.71
CA GLU A 53 -18.08 -7.05 -17.75
C GLU A 53 -16.69 -7.71 -17.92
N PRO A 54 -16.31 -8.13 -19.15
CA PRO A 54 -15.12 -8.96 -19.35
C PRO A 54 -13.81 -8.39 -18.82
N ARG A 55 -13.62 -7.07 -18.84
CA ARG A 55 -12.40 -6.42 -18.32
C ARG A 55 -12.35 -6.56 -16.79
N TRP A 56 -13.48 -6.39 -16.11
CA TRP A 56 -13.57 -6.57 -14.66
C TRP A 56 -13.50 -8.04 -14.22
N ALA A 57 -13.83 -8.99 -15.09
CA ALA A 57 -13.75 -10.41 -14.78
C ALA A 57 -12.34 -10.86 -14.37
N GLU A 58 -11.30 -10.41 -15.10
CA GLU A 58 -9.91 -10.73 -14.76
C GLU A 58 -9.50 -10.10 -13.42
N ALA A 59 -9.86 -8.83 -13.19
CA ALA A 59 -9.54 -8.12 -11.96
C ALA A 59 -10.22 -8.77 -10.72
N LEU A 60 -11.49 -9.12 -10.83
CA LEU A 60 -12.21 -9.83 -9.78
C LEU A 60 -11.64 -11.23 -9.55
N GLY A 61 -11.27 -11.93 -10.63
CA GLY A 61 -10.56 -13.21 -10.58
C GLY A 61 -9.30 -13.12 -9.73
N VAL A 62 -8.41 -12.16 -10.02
CA VAL A 62 -7.19 -11.94 -9.23
C VAL A 62 -7.52 -11.54 -7.80
N ALA A 63 -8.42 -10.57 -7.57
CA ALA A 63 -8.77 -10.09 -6.23
C ALA A 63 -9.37 -11.18 -5.32
N VAL A 64 -10.06 -12.17 -5.89
CA VAL A 64 -10.70 -13.26 -5.14
C VAL A 64 -9.77 -14.47 -4.96
N THR A 65 -8.91 -14.77 -5.94
CA THR A 65 -8.12 -16.02 -5.96
C THR A 65 -6.66 -15.85 -5.56
N ALA A 66 -6.13 -14.61 -5.56
CA ALA A 66 -4.78 -14.33 -5.10
C ALA A 66 -4.60 -14.82 -3.65
N LYS A 67 -3.57 -15.62 -3.43
CA LYS A 67 -3.25 -16.15 -2.10
C LYS A 67 -2.38 -15.19 -1.29
N ALA A 68 -1.67 -14.31 -1.98
CA ALA A 68 -0.80 -13.33 -1.37
C ALA A 68 -1.23 -11.91 -1.71
N GLY A 69 -0.90 -10.99 -0.81
CA GLY A 69 -1.25 -9.59 -0.95
C GLY A 69 -0.72 -8.76 0.19
N PHE A 70 -0.91 -7.46 0.07
CA PHE A 70 -0.54 -6.52 1.11
C PHE A 70 -1.50 -5.34 1.15
N VAL A 71 -1.54 -4.70 2.30
CA VAL A 71 -2.24 -3.46 2.56
C VAL A 71 -1.20 -2.38 2.81
N LEU A 72 -1.28 -1.29 2.07
CA LEU A 72 -0.51 -0.07 2.29
C LEU A 72 -1.42 1.01 2.84
N VAL A 73 -0.97 1.65 3.91
CA VAL A 73 -1.62 2.82 4.50
C VAL A 73 -0.59 3.94 4.51
N ALA A 74 -0.78 4.96 3.69
CA ALA A 74 0.04 6.15 3.71
C ALA A 74 -0.71 7.31 4.35
N THR A 75 -0.06 8.11 5.17
CA THR A 75 -0.66 9.31 5.78
C THR A 75 0.17 10.53 5.43
N MET A 76 -0.47 11.66 5.11
CA MET A 76 0.18 12.94 4.90
C MET A 76 -0.74 14.05 5.43
N GLY A 77 -0.36 14.66 6.55
CA GLY A 77 -1.26 15.47 7.36
C GLY A 77 -2.52 14.68 7.75
N ASP A 78 -3.69 15.25 7.51
CA ASP A 78 -4.98 14.61 7.82
C ASP A 78 -5.48 13.65 6.72
N VAL A 79 -4.73 13.48 5.62
CA VAL A 79 -5.14 12.62 4.50
C VAL A 79 -4.51 11.24 4.65
N VAL A 80 -5.35 10.20 4.53
CA VAL A 80 -4.94 8.80 4.53
C VAL A 80 -5.22 8.18 3.17
N PHE A 81 -4.24 7.48 2.62
CA PHE A 81 -4.35 6.72 1.38
C PHE A 81 -4.27 5.23 1.71
N LEU A 82 -5.31 4.49 1.34
CA LEU A 82 -5.37 3.04 1.56
C LEU A 82 -5.23 2.33 0.22
N SER A 83 -4.35 1.34 0.15
CA SER A 83 -4.22 0.47 -1.02
C SER A 83 -4.22 -0.99 -0.59
N THR A 84 -5.08 -1.80 -1.18
CA THR A 84 -5.07 -3.26 -1.03
C THR A 84 -4.60 -3.86 -2.35
N ALA A 85 -3.47 -4.57 -2.31
CA ALA A 85 -2.90 -5.26 -3.45
C ALA A 85 -3.11 -6.77 -3.34
N HIS A 86 -3.60 -7.37 -4.42
CA HIS A 86 -3.76 -8.81 -4.61
C HIS A 86 -2.79 -9.27 -5.70
N LEU A 87 -1.94 -10.23 -5.37
CA LEU A 87 -0.83 -10.66 -6.21
C LEU A 87 -1.13 -12.03 -6.84
N ALA A 88 -1.18 -12.06 -8.17
CA ALA A 88 -1.17 -13.27 -8.98
C ALA A 88 0.20 -13.40 -9.69
N PRO A 89 0.54 -14.58 -10.25
CA PRO A 89 1.84 -14.81 -10.86
C PRO A 89 2.23 -13.79 -11.95
N ASP A 90 1.29 -13.38 -12.79
CA ASP A 90 1.52 -12.49 -13.94
C ASP A 90 0.70 -11.18 -13.88
N ARG A 91 -0.07 -10.99 -12.80
CA ARG A 91 -0.99 -9.87 -12.64
C ARG A 91 -1.01 -9.34 -11.22
N THR A 92 -1.45 -8.11 -11.09
CA THR A 92 -1.69 -7.48 -9.78
C THR A 92 -2.93 -6.62 -9.85
N VAL A 93 -3.78 -6.76 -8.85
CA VAL A 93 -4.94 -5.90 -8.66
C VAL A 93 -4.70 -5.02 -7.45
N VAL A 94 -4.78 -3.71 -7.63
CA VAL A 94 -4.68 -2.74 -6.55
C VAL A 94 -5.96 -1.94 -6.47
N ALA A 95 -6.66 -2.06 -5.34
CA ALA A 95 -7.83 -1.28 -4.99
C ALA A 95 -7.43 -0.15 -4.02
N ARG A 96 -7.74 1.09 -4.36
CA ARG A 96 -7.21 2.29 -3.69
C ARG A 96 -8.31 3.25 -3.29
N SER A 97 -8.24 3.78 -2.08
CA SER A 97 -9.19 4.77 -1.56
C SER A 97 -8.47 5.84 -0.75
N ARG A 98 -9.15 6.97 -0.56
CA ARG A 98 -8.69 8.04 0.31
C ARG A 98 -9.63 8.21 1.49
N ALA A 99 -9.08 8.63 2.60
CA ALA A 99 -9.79 8.96 3.81
C ALA A 99 -9.20 10.21 4.45
N VAL A 100 -9.95 10.78 5.38
CA VAL A 100 -9.51 11.84 6.28
C VAL A 100 -9.39 11.23 7.67
N SER A 101 -8.31 11.56 8.36
CA SER A 101 -8.08 11.22 9.75
C SER A 101 -7.99 12.48 10.60
N GLU A 102 -8.58 12.42 11.79
CA GLU A 102 -8.39 13.42 12.84
C GLU A 102 -7.88 12.70 14.09
N ASN A 103 -6.77 13.17 14.66
CA ASN A 103 -6.14 12.57 15.85
C ASN A 103 -5.88 11.05 15.72
N GLY A 104 -5.51 10.59 14.53
CA GLY A 104 -5.23 9.17 14.25
C GLY A 104 -6.48 8.29 14.10
N GLN A 105 -7.68 8.87 14.13
CA GLN A 105 -8.94 8.16 13.85
C GLN A 105 -9.46 8.53 12.47
N LEU A 106 -9.93 7.56 11.69
CA LEU A 106 -10.57 7.82 10.40
C LEU A 106 -11.94 8.45 10.64
N THR A 107 -12.16 9.66 10.12
CA THR A 107 -13.42 10.42 10.27
C THR A 107 -14.28 10.37 9.02
N LYS A 108 -13.65 10.29 7.84
CA LYS A 108 -14.34 10.22 6.56
C LYS A 108 -13.58 9.33 5.59
N MET A 109 -14.29 8.52 4.81
CA MET A 109 -13.71 7.77 3.70
C MET A 109 -14.40 8.17 2.41
N GLU A 110 -13.64 8.27 1.32
CA GLU A 110 -14.24 8.44 0.00
C GLU A 110 -15.13 7.23 -0.32
N PRO A 111 -16.36 7.45 -0.81
CA PRO A 111 -17.28 6.35 -1.12
C PRO A 111 -16.92 5.62 -2.41
N VAL A 112 -15.76 5.92 -2.99
CA VAL A 112 -15.26 5.37 -4.25
C VAL A 112 -13.93 4.67 -4.03
N VAL A 113 -13.66 3.71 -4.90
CA VAL A 113 -12.39 3.00 -4.98
C VAL A 113 -11.88 3.11 -6.41
N GLU A 114 -10.59 3.41 -6.55
CA GLU A 114 -9.88 3.29 -7.81
C GLU A 114 -9.27 1.89 -7.87
N VAL A 115 -9.66 1.10 -8.87
CA VAL A 115 -9.15 -0.26 -9.08
C VAL A 115 -8.27 -0.26 -10.32
N THR A 116 -7.08 -0.85 -10.17
CA THR A 116 -6.18 -1.14 -11.28
C THR A 116 -5.89 -2.62 -11.36
N LEU A 117 -5.98 -3.17 -12.55
CA LEU A 117 -5.38 -4.44 -12.91
C LEU A 117 -4.17 -4.14 -13.81
N ALA A 118 -3.01 -4.63 -13.40
CA ALA A 118 -1.74 -4.39 -14.06
C ALA A 118 -0.97 -5.71 -14.26
N PRO A 119 -0.09 -5.78 -15.29
CA PRO A 119 0.97 -6.78 -15.34
C PRO A 119 1.83 -6.77 -14.07
N ALA A 120 2.39 -7.93 -13.69
CA ALA A 120 3.18 -8.07 -12.47
C ALA A 120 4.41 -7.14 -12.40
N ASP A 121 5.03 -6.83 -13.54
CA ASP A 121 6.17 -5.91 -13.64
C ASP A 121 5.79 -4.42 -13.48
N GLN A 122 4.51 -4.08 -13.57
CA GLN A 122 3.96 -2.73 -13.37
C GLN A 122 3.29 -2.55 -12.00
N THR A 123 3.63 -3.41 -11.04
CA THR A 123 3.07 -3.34 -9.67
C THR A 123 3.33 -1.99 -9.04
N TRP A 124 4.58 -1.50 -9.10
CA TRP A 124 4.96 -0.23 -8.49
C TRP A 124 4.15 0.95 -9.06
N ASP A 125 4.02 1.02 -10.39
CA ASP A 125 3.27 2.08 -11.06
C ASP A 125 1.82 2.11 -10.58
N SER A 126 1.23 0.96 -10.27
CA SER A 126 -0.11 0.89 -9.69
C SER A 126 -0.16 1.34 -8.22
N LEU A 127 0.87 1.08 -7.42
CA LEU A 127 0.93 1.47 -6.00
C LEU A 127 1.22 2.96 -5.82
N ALA A 128 2.20 3.48 -6.56
CA ALA A 128 2.74 4.83 -6.40
C ALA A 128 1.69 5.94 -6.62
N ARG A 129 0.64 5.65 -7.39
CA ARG A 129 -0.39 6.63 -7.79
C ARG A 129 -1.14 7.31 -6.65
N VAL A 130 -1.18 6.67 -5.48
CA VAL A 130 -1.86 7.22 -4.30
C VAL A 130 -0.91 7.40 -3.12
N LEU A 131 0.39 7.18 -3.33
CA LEU A 131 1.37 7.50 -2.30
C LEU A 131 1.59 9.02 -2.25
N PRO A 132 1.87 9.59 -1.08
CA PRO A 132 2.40 10.94 -0.97
C PRO A 132 3.59 11.14 -1.91
N PRO A 133 3.76 12.33 -2.54
CA PRO A 133 4.82 12.55 -3.52
C PRO A 133 6.23 12.18 -3.03
N ALA A 134 6.52 12.42 -1.74
CA ALA A 134 7.79 12.06 -1.10
C ALA A 134 8.06 10.54 -1.08
N LEU A 135 7.01 9.72 -1.14
CA LEU A 135 7.07 8.26 -1.11
C LEU A 135 6.85 7.61 -2.50
N ALA A 136 6.56 8.42 -3.52
CA ALA A 136 6.16 7.94 -4.84
C ALA A 136 7.32 7.83 -5.84
N ALA A 137 8.57 7.98 -5.39
CA ALA A 137 9.75 7.88 -6.25
C ALA A 137 9.90 6.47 -6.85
N GLY A 138 10.24 6.38 -8.13
CA GLY A 138 10.39 5.12 -8.86
C GLY A 138 11.48 4.19 -8.31
N PRO A 139 11.42 2.87 -8.58
CA PRO A 139 12.41 1.91 -8.11
C PRO A 139 13.79 2.27 -8.67
N ARG A 140 14.78 2.29 -7.77
CA ARG A 140 16.17 2.49 -8.18
C ARG A 140 16.70 1.22 -8.83
N VAL A 141 17.47 1.38 -9.90
CA VAL A 141 18.24 0.28 -10.51
C VAL A 141 19.63 0.24 -9.89
N GLY A 142 19.97 -0.85 -9.20
CA GLY A 142 21.30 -1.08 -8.61
C GLY A 142 21.25 -1.69 -7.21
N GLU A 143 22.42 -2.00 -6.63
CA GLU A 143 22.49 -2.48 -5.26
C GLU A 143 21.93 -1.43 -4.30
N ARG A 144 21.13 -1.90 -3.33
CA ARG A 144 20.75 -1.14 -2.15
C ARG A 144 22.05 -0.67 -1.51
N ARG A 145 22.17 0.63 -1.27
CA ARG A 145 23.25 1.12 -0.40
C ARG A 145 22.65 1.13 0.99
N PRO A 146 22.85 0.09 1.83
CA PRO A 146 22.43 0.21 3.22
C PRO A 146 23.13 1.45 3.79
N VAL A 147 22.34 2.41 4.25
CA VAL A 147 22.86 3.47 5.10
C VAL A 147 23.36 2.75 6.35
N ALA A 148 24.66 2.90 6.63
CA ALA A 148 25.31 2.14 7.68
C ALA A 148 24.61 2.45 9.01
N ARG A 149 24.14 1.41 9.69
CA ARG A 149 23.64 1.52 11.06
C ARG A 149 24.72 2.21 11.90
N PRO A 150 24.40 3.26 12.66
CA PRO A 150 25.26 3.69 13.74
C PRO A 150 25.35 2.52 14.74
N ASP A 151 26.50 1.85 14.82
CA ASP A 151 26.73 0.77 15.78
C ASP A 151 26.77 1.32 17.20
N VAL A 152 25.56 1.51 17.74
CA VAL A 152 25.34 2.28 18.94
C VAL A 152 24.40 1.53 19.85
N THR A 153 24.97 1.12 20.98
CA THR A 153 24.23 0.57 22.11
C THR A 153 23.79 1.72 23.01
N PRO A 154 22.48 1.91 23.25
CA PRO A 154 22.01 2.91 24.19
C PRO A 154 22.59 2.68 25.59
N PRO A 155 22.99 3.74 26.32
CA PRO A 155 23.43 3.62 27.69
C PRO A 155 22.30 3.10 28.58
N SER A 156 22.68 2.47 29.68
CA SER A 156 21.77 1.94 30.70
C SER A 156 20.79 3.04 31.15
N GLY A 157 19.50 2.84 30.92
CA GLY A 157 18.44 3.79 31.31
C GLY A 157 17.81 4.57 30.17
N VAL A 158 18.37 4.51 28.96
CA VAL A 158 17.67 4.96 27.74
C VAL A 158 16.66 3.88 27.35
N GLY A 159 15.38 4.23 27.37
CA GLY A 159 14.31 3.34 26.92
C GLY A 159 14.45 3.00 25.43
N SER A 160 13.84 1.90 25.00
CA SER A 160 13.82 1.49 23.58
C SER A 160 12.75 2.22 22.76
N THR A 161 12.23 3.35 23.26
CA THR A 161 11.16 4.11 22.59
C THR A 161 11.73 5.24 21.75
N MET A 162 10.96 5.70 20.76
CA MET A 162 11.33 6.84 19.90
C MET A 162 11.61 8.10 20.72
N GLU A 163 10.79 8.37 21.74
CA GLU A 163 10.94 9.51 22.64
C GLU A 163 12.23 9.40 23.46
N SER A 164 12.57 8.19 23.91
CA SER A 164 13.77 7.94 24.69
C SER A 164 15.04 8.12 23.86
N ILE A 165 15.01 7.66 22.60
CA ILE A 165 16.13 7.81 21.66
C ILE A 165 16.28 9.27 21.23
N ALA A 166 15.19 9.98 20.93
CA ALA A 166 15.24 11.40 20.58
C ALA A 166 15.75 12.28 21.74
N ALA A 167 15.46 11.89 22.99
CA ALA A 167 15.91 12.59 24.19
C ALA A 167 17.31 12.18 24.67
N TRP A 168 17.95 11.20 24.02
CA TRP A 168 19.26 10.70 24.45
C TRP A 168 20.38 11.68 24.06
N ASP A 169 20.93 12.35 25.07
CA ASP A 169 22.14 13.18 24.94
C ASP A 169 23.37 12.33 24.57
N GLY A 170 23.91 12.55 23.37
CA GLY A 170 25.01 11.78 22.78
C GLY A 170 24.59 10.70 21.78
N ALA A 171 23.30 10.59 21.44
CA ALA A 171 22.86 9.75 20.32
C ALA A 171 23.51 10.22 19.00
N PRO A 172 23.92 9.30 18.10
CA PRO A 172 24.35 9.65 16.76
C PRO A 172 23.31 10.50 16.05
N GLU A 173 23.77 11.48 15.29
CA GLU A 173 22.89 12.43 14.62
C GLU A 173 21.88 11.74 13.69
N GLU A 174 22.28 10.68 12.99
CA GLU A 174 21.38 9.90 12.13
C GLU A 174 20.28 9.19 12.93
N LEU A 175 20.63 8.59 14.07
CA LEU A 175 19.67 7.93 14.94
C LEU A 175 18.71 8.96 15.56
N ARG A 176 19.22 10.11 16.01
CA ARG A 176 18.39 11.21 16.52
C ARG A 176 17.43 11.73 15.46
N ARG A 177 17.89 11.99 14.24
CA ARG A 177 17.04 12.46 13.12
C ARG A 177 15.95 11.45 12.76
N SER A 178 16.26 10.16 12.74
CA SER A 178 15.28 9.09 12.50
C SER A 178 14.19 9.06 13.59
N ALA A 179 14.59 9.19 14.86
CA ALA A 179 13.65 9.20 15.99
C ALA A 179 12.74 10.44 15.96
N GLU A 180 13.30 11.62 15.66
CA GLU A 180 12.50 12.83 15.50
C GLU A 180 11.55 12.75 14.28
N ALA A 181 12.01 12.15 13.17
CA ALA A 181 11.16 11.92 11.99
C ALA A 181 9.99 10.99 12.30
N ALA A 182 10.19 9.95 13.12
CA ALA A 182 9.12 9.07 13.55
C ALA A 182 8.13 9.75 14.52
N LEU A 183 8.59 10.69 15.35
CA LEU A 183 7.76 11.43 16.31
C LEU A 183 6.94 12.56 15.67
N SER A 184 7.41 13.12 14.55
CA SER A 184 6.73 14.22 13.84
C SER A 184 6.97 14.13 12.33
N PRO A 185 6.41 13.10 11.67
CA PRO A 185 6.57 12.89 10.23
C PRO A 185 5.70 13.85 9.41
N ASP A 186 6.20 14.25 8.25
CA ASP A 186 5.40 14.91 7.21
C ASP A 186 4.50 13.91 6.49
N ALA A 187 4.99 12.67 6.32
CA ALA A 187 4.23 11.55 5.81
C ALA A 187 4.68 10.23 6.44
N THR A 188 3.77 9.27 6.51
CA THR A 188 4.06 7.89 6.92
C THR A 188 3.60 6.90 5.88
N LEU A 189 4.22 5.73 5.84
CA LEU A 189 3.76 4.57 5.09
C LEU A 189 3.86 3.34 5.98
N THR A 190 2.75 2.64 6.14
CA THR A 190 2.70 1.34 6.78
C THR A 190 2.34 0.29 5.74
N LEU A 191 3.16 -0.74 5.62
CA LEU A 191 2.90 -1.91 4.81
C LEU A 191 2.59 -3.08 5.73
N THR A 192 1.49 -3.76 5.50
CA THR A 192 1.15 -5.03 6.15
C THR A 192 0.93 -6.10 5.10
N TRP A 193 1.59 -7.25 5.21
CA TRP A 193 1.45 -8.33 4.24
C TRP A 193 1.29 -9.70 4.88
N GLY A 194 0.81 -10.63 4.07
CA GLY A 194 0.66 -12.05 4.42
C GLY A 194 0.45 -12.90 3.17
N GLY A 195 0.54 -14.21 3.33
CA GLY A 195 0.37 -15.16 2.23
C GLY A 195 0.76 -16.58 2.63
N PRO A 196 0.69 -17.53 1.69
CA PRO A 196 1.14 -18.90 1.91
C PRO A 196 2.61 -18.91 2.33
N GLY A 197 2.94 -19.64 3.40
CA GLY A 197 4.32 -19.77 3.87
C GLY A 197 4.87 -18.57 4.65
N VAL A 198 4.07 -17.52 4.87
CA VAL A 198 4.46 -16.37 5.70
C VAL A 198 3.97 -16.57 7.13
N GLU A 199 4.88 -16.55 8.11
CA GLU A 199 4.52 -16.59 9.53
C GLU A 199 3.93 -15.25 9.98
N GLY A 200 2.59 -15.24 10.15
CA GLY A 200 1.85 -14.09 10.69
C GLY A 200 1.76 -12.87 9.76
N PRO A 201 0.97 -11.85 10.14
CA PRO A 201 1.01 -10.56 9.47
C PRO A 201 2.34 -9.89 9.76
N ASN A 202 3.09 -9.56 8.72
CA ASN A 202 4.33 -8.83 8.84
C ASN A 202 4.07 -7.35 8.53
N THR A 203 4.78 -6.46 9.22
CA THR A 203 4.58 -5.02 9.11
C THR A 203 5.91 -4.29 8.97
N LEU A 204 5.97 -3.35 8.03
CA LEU A 204 7.08 -2.41 7.86
C LEU A 204 6.54 -0.98 7.86
N MET A 205 7.33 -0.06 8.38
CA MET A 205 6.97 1.35 8.48
C MET A 205 8.07 2.23 7.88
N TRP A 206 7.63 3.26 7.17
CA TRP A 206 8.48 4.34 6.69
C TRP A 206 7.93 5.69 7.15
N PHE A 207 8.83 6.62 7.40
CA PHE A 207 8.54 8.00 7.80
C PHE A 207 9.29 8.95 6.87
N CYS A 208 8.62 10.02 6.45
CA CYS A 208 9.24 11.11 5.71
C CYS A 208 9.32 12.35 6.58
N ARG A 209 10.46 13.05 6.53
CA ARG A 209 10.62 14.40 7.08
C ARG A 209 11.46 15.22 6.10
N GLY A 210 10.85 16.25 5.51
CA GLY A 210 11.40 16.93 4.35
C GLY A 210 11.59 15.96 3.18
N GLU A 211 12.83 15.86 2.69
CA GLU A 211 13.21 14.95 1.60
C GLU A 211 13.79 13.61 2.10
N GLU A 212 13.97 13.47 3.41
CA GLU A 212 14.56 12.27 4.00
C GLU A 212 13.49 11.23 4.31
N ILE A 213 13.76 9.98 3.93
CA ILE A 213 12.89 8.83 4.23
C ILE A 213 13.64 7.93 5.21
N TYR A 214 12.93 7.44 6.21
CA TYR A 214 13.46 6.55 7.25
C TYR A 214 12.63 5.28 7.28
N ARG A 215 13.30 4.12 7.29
CA ARG A 215 12.68 2.80 7.51
C ARG A 215 12.84 2.46 8.98
N VAL A 216 11.75 2.04 9.59
CA VAL A 216 11.73 1.60 10.99
C VAL A 216 11.03 0.24 11.06
N ASP A 217 11.73 -0.72 11.63
CA ASP A 217 11.15 -1.96 12.13
C ASP A 217 11.61 -2.20 13.58
N ARG A 218 11.30 -3.37 14.15
CA ARG A 218 11.68 -3.69 15.54
C ARG A 218 13.20 -3.68 15.76
N GLU A 219 13.99 -3.87 14.71
CA GLU A 219 15.42 -4.13 14.76
C GLU A 219 16.25 -3.13 13.93
N HIS A 220 15.66 -2.44 12.96
CA HIS A 220 16.35 -1.60 11.96
C HIS A 220 15.74 -0.21 11.82
N TRP A 221 16.63 0.79 11.82
CA TRP A 221 16.30 2.21 11.94
C TRP A 221 17.27 2.99 11.06
N ASP A 222 16.98 3.07 9.77
CA ASP A 222 17.95 3.54 8.79
C ASP A 222 17.30 4.54 7.84
N ALA A 223 18.06 5.56 7.45
CA ALA A 223 17.67 6.39 6.31
C ALA A 223 17.65 5.53 5.04
N VAL A 224 16.71 5.80 4.15
CA VAL A 224 16.57 5.12 2.85
C VAL A 224 16.50 6.14 1.74
N GLU A 225 17.09 5.80 0.60
CA GLU A 225 16.97 6.61 -0.60
C GLU A 225 15.53 6.54 -1.15
N PRO A 226 15.00 7.59 -1.79
CA PRO A 226 13.62 7.61 -2.29
C PRO A 226 13.20 6.40 -3.14
N GLY A 227 14.11 5.87 -3.96
CA GLY A 227 13.84 4.72 -4.82
C GLY A 227 14.04 3.34 -4.16
N ASP A 228 14.58 3.27 -2.95
CA ASP A 228 14.80 2.01 -2.24
C ASP A 228 13.48 1.44 -1.69
N LEU A 229 12.55 2.30 -1.29
CA LEU A 229 11.20 1.91 -0.89
C LEU A 229 10.47 1.18 -2.03
N ALA A 230 10.52 1.75 -3.23
CA ALA A 230 9.91 1.16 -4.41
C ALA A 230 10.57 -0.18 -4.78
N ALA A 231 11.90 -0.26 -4.71
CA ALA A 231 12.63 -1.50 -4.94
C ALA A 231 12.24 -2.58 -3.91
N GLU A 232 12.14 -2.24 -2.62
CA GLU A 232 11.75 -3.16 -1.55
C GLU A 232 10.32 -3.70 -1.75
N LEU A 233 9.36 -2.84 -2.12
CA LEU A 233 8.00 -3.29 -2.41
C LEU A 233 7.91 -4.19 -3.65
N VAL A 234 8.68 -3.89 -4.70
CA VAL A 234 8.71 -4.73 -5.92
C VAL A 234 9.30 -6.10 -5.62
N VAL A 235 10.41 -6.16 -4.88
CA VAL A 235 11.03 -7.43 -4.46
C VAL A 235 10.07 -8.22 -3.57
N LEU A 236 9.47 -7.59 -2.56
CA LEU A 236 8.49 -8.25 -1.71
C LEU A 236 7.30 -8.78 -2.52
N ALA A 237 6.78 -7.99 -3.45
CA ALA A 237 5.67 -8.43 -4.31
C ALA A 237 6.07 -9.61 -5.20
N ALA A 238 7.32 -9.68 -5.66
CA ALA A 238 7.83 -10.83 -6.41
C ALA A 238 7.97 -12.07 -5.53
N ASP A 239 8.53 -11.93 -4.33
CA ASP A 239 8.72 -13.02 -3.37
C ASP A 239 7.37 -13.62 -2.92
N LEU A 240 6.37 -12.78 -2.69
CA LEU A 240 5.03 -13.20 -2.31
C LEU A 240 4.25 -13.94 -3.41
N ARG A 241 4.68 -13.84 -4.67
CA ARG A 241 4.06 -14.58 -5.80
C ARG A 241 4.61 -16.01 -5.95
N GLY A 242 5.83 -16.26 -5.48
CA GLY A 242 6.53 -17.55 -5.57
C GLY A 242 5.93 -18.61 -4.66
#